data_AF-A0A0X3TBM8-F1
#
_entry.id   AF-A0A0X3TBM8-F1
#
_cell.length_a   1.000
_cell.length_b   1.000
_cell.length_c   1.000
_cell.angle_alpha   90.00
_cell.angle_beta   90.00
_cell.angle_gamma   90.00
#
_symmetry.space_group_name_H-M   'P 1'
#
loop_
_entity.id
_entity.type
_entity.pdbx_description
1 polymer ?
#
loop_
_entity_poly.entity_id
_entity_poly.type
_entity_poly.pdbx_seq_one_letter_code
_entity_poly.pdbx_strand_id
1 'polypeptide(L)' 'MQDLHLTPLTGALIVFVVVVCGHRFRLAWKEQAPGWQRRAWFFGVPAAIGLLLLAFLPLKY' A
#
# COMPACT_ATOMS: atom_id res chain seq x y z
N MET A 1 20.36 16.97 -7.69
CA MET A 1 19.07 16.50 -7.16
C MET A 1 18.85 15.11 -7.73
N GLN A 2 18.51 14.12 -6.90
CA GLN A 2 18.15 12.79 -7.41
C GLN A 2 16.67 12.83 -7.76
N ASP A 3 16.34 12.77 -9.05
CA ASP A 3 14.95 12.74 -9.48
C ASP A 3 14.35 11.39 -9.10
N LEU A 4 13.44 11.41 -8.11
CA LEU A 4 12.78 10.21 -7.62
C LEU A 4 11.61 9.87 -8.56
N HIS A 5 11.75 8.79 -9.32
CA HIS A 5 10.76 8.35 -10.29
C HIS A 5 10.33 6.90 -10.05
N LEU A 6 9.09 6.58 -10.40
CA LEU A 6 8.66 5.18 -10.53
C LEU A 6 9.07 4.63 -11.88
N THR A 7 9.75 3.50 -11.87
CA THR A 7 9.87 2.64 -13.05
C THR A 7 8.64 1.75 -13.17
N PRO A 8 8.31 1.23 -14.36
CA PRO A 8 7.16 0.34 -14.54
C PRO A 8 7.16 -0.86 -13.59
N LEU A 9 8.34 -1.46 -13.36
CA LEU A 9 8.51 -2.59 -12.45
C LEU A 9 8.23 -2.20 -10.99
N THR A 10 8.79 -1.08 -10.52
CA THR A 10 8.59 -0.63 -9.13
C THR A 10 7.15 -0.21 -8.89
N GLY A 11 6.51 0.45 -9.85
CA GLY A 11 5.08 0.78 -9.79
C GLY A 11 4.19 -0.46 -9.71
N ALA A 12 4.45 -1.48 -10.53
CA ALA A 12 3.71 -2.73 -10.48
C ALA A 12 3.83 -3.43 -9.10
N LEU A 13 5.04 -3.44 -8.53
CA LEU A 13 5.27 -3.99 -7.19
C LEU A 13 4.53 -3.21 -6.11
N ILE A 14 4.53 -1.88 -6.16
CA ILE A 14 3.80 -1.05 -5.20
C ILE A 14 2.30 -1.34 -5.30
N VAL A 15 1.74 -1.39 -6.51
CA VAL A 15 0.31 -1.75 -6.72
C VAL A 15 0.00 -3.12 -6.12
N PHE A 16 0.83 -4.13 -6.38
CA PHE A 16 0.63 -5.47 -5.84
C PHE A 16 0.61 -5.47 -4.30
N VAL A 17 1.57 -4.79 -3.66
CA VAL A 17 1.63 -4.68 -2.19
C VAL A 17 0.40 -3.96 -1.64
N VAL A 18 0.00 -2.84 -2.26
CA VAL A 18 -1.19 -2.08 -1.87
C VAL A 18 -2.45 -2.96 -1.91
N VAL A 19 -2.63 -3.76 -2.96
CA VAL A 19 -3.78 -4.66 -3.10
C VAL A 19 -3.78 -5.74 -2.02
N VAL A 20 -2.64 -6.38 -1.77
CA VAL A 20 -2.51 -7.42 -0.72
C VAL A 20 -2.79 -6.84 0.66
N CYS A 21 -2.21 -5.67 0.97
CA CYS A 21 -2.44 -4.96 2.22
C CYS A 21 -3.91 -4.54 2.37
N GLY A 22 -4.54 -3.99 1.33
CA GLY A 22 -5.95 -3.62 1.34
C GLY A 22 -6.88 -4.82 1.56
N HIS A 23 -6.57 -5.95 0.94
CA HIS A 23 -7.31 -7.20 1.17
C HIS A 23 -7.20 -7.65 2.64
N ARG A 24 -5.99 -7.66 3.20
CA ARG A 24 -5.73 -8.05 4.59
C ARG A 24 -6.35 -7.07 5.60
N PHE A 25 -6.33 -5.77 5.30
CA PHE A 25 -7.04 -4.75 6.07
C PHE A 25 -8.53 -5.07 6.16
N ARG A 26 -9.16 -5.31 5.00
CA ARG A 26 -10.60 -5.58 4.93
C ARG A 26 -10.97 -6.89 5.61
N LEU A 27 -10.11 -7.90 5.53
CA LEU A 27 -10.30 -9.16 6.24
C LEU A 27 -10.24 -8.95 7.76
N ALA A 28 -9.22 -8.25 8.26
CA ALA A 28 -9.09 -7.93 9.68
C ALA A 28 -10.29 -7.12 10.21
N TRP A 29 -10.79 -6.18 9.40
CA TRP A 29 -11.99 -5.39 9.73
C TRP A 29 -13.26 -6.26 9.85
N LYS A 30 -13.38 -7.30 9.02
CA LYS A 30 -14.53 -8.21 9.04
C LYS A 30 -14.45 -9.26 10.15
N GLU A 31 -13.29 -9.87 10.35
CA GLU A 31 -13.11 -10.94 11.34
C GLU A 31 -13.17 -10.43 12.78
N GLN A 32 -12.78 -9.17 13.02
CA GLN A 32 -12.80 -8.50 14.34
C GLN A 32 -12.20 -9.32 15.50
N ALA A 33 -11.24 -10.20 15.21
CA ALA A 33 -10.52 -10.96 16.23
C ALA A 33 -9.83 -10.02 17.25
N PRO A 34 -9.46 -10.50 18.46
CA PRO A 34 -8.79 -9.67 19.46
C PRO A 34 -7.56 -8.95 18.87
N GLY A 35 -7.55 -7.62 18.96
CA GLY A 35 -6.49 -6.78 18.37
C GLY A 35 -6.65 -6.48 16.86
N TRP A 36 -7.83 -6.67 16.28
CA TRP A 36 -8.10 -6.38 14.87
C TRP A 36 -7.78 -4.95 14.46
N GLN A 37 -8.00 -3.97 15.35
CA GLN A 37 -7.71 -2.55 15.08
C GLN A 37 -6.23 -2.34 14.78
N ARG A 38 -5.31 -2.92 15.59
CA ARG A 38 -3.87 -2.85 15.32
C ARG A 38 -3.54 -3.52 13.99
N ARG A 39 -4.08 -4.70 13.71
CA ARG A 39 -3.85 -5.41 12.45
C ARG A 39 -4.32 -4.58 11.25
N ALA A 40 -5.50 -3.97 11.37
CA ALA A 40 -6.02 -3.06 10.36
C ALA A 40 -5.04 -1.89 10.14
N TRP A 41 -4.61 -1.18 11.19
CA TRP A 41 -3.60 -0.11 11.03
C TRP A 41 -2.27 -0.60 10.42
N PHE A 42 -1.78 -1.78 10.81
CA PHE A 42 -0.56 -2.38 10.25
C PHE A 42 -0.65 -2.65 8.75
N PHE A 43 -1.82 -3.01 8.22
CA PHE A 43 -2.00 -3.21 6.78
C PHE A 43 -2.47 -1.93 6.06
N GLY A 44 -3.22 -1.07 6.74
CA GLY A 44 -3.76 0.16 6.17
C GLY A 44 -2.71 1.24 5.95
N VAL A 45 -1.76 1.41 6.89
CA VAL A 45 -0.71 2.44 6.78
C VAL A 45 0.21 2.20 5.58
N PRO A 46 0.78 0.99 5.37
CA PRO A 46 1.60 0.72 4.19
C PRO A 46 0.81 0.85 2.88
N ALA A 47 -0.47 0.43 2.86
CA ALA A 47 -1.32 0.60 1.69
C ALA A 47 -1.56 2.08 1.35
N ALA A 48 -1.83 2.92 2.36
CA ALA A 48 -2.01 4.35 2.18
C ALA A 48 -0.72 5.00 1.65
N ILE A 49 0.44 4.66 2.22
CA ILE A 49 1.73 5.15 1.73
C ILE A 49 1.97 4.72 0.28
N GLY A 50 1.70 3.46 -0.08
CA GLY A 50 1.85 2.98 -1.45
C GLY A 50 0.95 3.71 -2.45
N LEU A 51 -0.30 4.02 -2.06
CA LEU A 51 -1.21 4.83 -2.88
C LEU A 51 -0.72 6.28 -3.03
N LEU A 52 -0.19 6.87 -1.96
CA LEU A 52 0.41 8.21 -2.02
C LEU A 52 1.62 8.23 -2.95
N LEU A 53 2.49 7.21 -2.86
CA LEU A 53 3.65 7.10 -3.76
C LEU A 53 3.20 7.00 -5.23
N LEU A 54 2.21 6.15 -5.52
CA LEU A 54 1.65 6.01 -6.87
C LEU A 54 0.97 7.29 -7.37
N ALA A 55 0.34 8.05 -6.48
CA ALA A 55 -0.38 9.28 -6.84
C ALA A 55 0.55 10.47 -7.10
N PHE A 56 1.67 10.56 -6.37
CA PHE A 56 2.52 11.76 -6.36
C PHE A 56 3.89 11.59 -7.04
N LEU A 57 4.39 10.36 -7.22
CA LEU A 57 5.66 10.16 -7.92
C LEU A 57 5.43 9.98 -9.43
N PRO A 58 6.13 10.75 -10.27
CA PRO A 58 6.01 10.64 -11.71
C PRO A 58 6.57 9.31 -12.23
N LEU A 59 5.83 8.69 -13.14
CA LEU A 59 6.29 7.54 -13.91
C LEU A 59 7.36 7.99 -14.90
N LYS A 60 8.51 7.31 -14.87
CA LYS A 60 9.58 7.47 -15.84
C LYS A 60 9.50 6.30 -16.84
N TYR A 61 9.40 6.67 -18.12
CA TYR A 61 9.38 5.78 -19.28
C TYR A 61 10.70 5.87 -20.03
#